data_AF-A0A3S0Y9N1-F1
#
_entry.id   AF-A0A3S0Y9N1-F1
#
_cell.length_a   1.000
_cell.length_b   1.000
_cell.length_c   1.000
_cell.angle_alpha   90.00
_cell.angle_beta   90.00
_cell.angle_gamma   90.00
#
_symmetry.space_group_name_H-M   'P 1'
#
loop_
_entity.id
_entity.type
_entity.pdbx_description
1 polymer ?
#
loop_
_entity_poly.entity_id
_entity_poly.type
_entity_poly.pdbx_seq_one_letter_code
_entity_poly.pdbx_strand_id
1 'polypeptide(L)'
;MKMSLRQIFAPALLAFALTPLAFAAQANPHEGHGSDVDREAFHQRMEERRQEVYDRAGLSEEQQTALNELNAEHYQAMQTLREEHQEKVADILSEEEREALKNAMKEVRNEHRGEGKGHGRHGPHDQHEDNVEIDSE
;
A
#
# COMPACT_ATOMS: atom_id res chain seq x y z
N MET A 1 -26.94 40.16 -11.53
CA MET A 1 -26.04 41.11 -10.83
C MET A 1 -24.99 40.30 -10.11
N LYS A 2 -23.73 40.67 -10.31
CA LYS A 2 -22.53 39.92 -9.92
C LYS A 2 -21.96 40.58 -8.67
N MET A 3 -21.93 39.87 -7.55
CA MET A 3 -21.16 40.23 -6.36
C MET A 3 -20.34 39.00 -5.97
N SER A 4 -19.07 39.04 -5.62
CA SER A 4 -17.96 39.97 -5.78
C SER A 4 -16.80 39.20 -5.14
N LEU A 5 -15.82 38.78 -5.94
CA LEU A 5 -14.60 38.05 -5.54
C LEU A 5 -13.63 38.93 -4.71
N ARG A 6 -14.14 39.59 -3.66
CA ARG A 6 -13.38 40.54 -2.85
C ARG A 6 -13.75 40.44 -1.38
N GLN A 7 -13.39 39.31 -0.79
CA GLN A 7 -13.08 39.20 0.63
C GLN A 7 -12.07 38.06 0.80
N ILE A 8 -10.96 38.23 0.10
CA ILE A 8 -9.71 37.51 0.29
C ILE A 8 -8.81 38.47 1.07
N PHE A 9 -7.92 37.91 1.90
CA PHE A 9 -6.82 38.52 2.66
C PHE A 9 -7.06 38.75 4.16
N ALA A 10 -6.80 37.68 4.93
CA ALA A 10 -5.84 37.75 6.03
C ALA A 10 -5.36 36.34 6.47
N PRO A 11 -4.39 35.70 5.78
CA PRO A 11 -3.73 34.51 6.30
C PRO A 11 -2.50 34.97 7.11
N ALA A 12 -2.66 35.15 8.41
CA ALA A 12 -1.54 35.42 9.31
C ALA A 12 -1.10 34.12 10.01
N LEU A 13 0.06 33.63 9.57
CA LEU A 13 1.05 32.81 10.30
C LEU A 13 0.60 31.45 10.84
N LEU A 14 0.45 30.49 9.93
CA LEU A 14 0.44 29.06 10.25
C LEU A 14 1.90 28.55 10.31
N ALA A 15 2.56 28.78 11.44
CA ALA A 15 3.82 28.11 11.78
C ALA A 15 3.50 26.85 12.59
N PHE A 16 3.23 25.74 11.90
CA PHE A 16 3.38 24.42 12.47
C PHE A 16 4.37 23.65 11.61
N ALA A 17 5.43 23.21 12.27
CA ALA A 17 6.55 22.51 11.69
C ALA A 17 6.09 21.37 10.80
N LEU A 18 6.64 21.32 9.58
CA LEU A 18 6.69 20.12 8.78
C LEU A 18 7.52 19.08 9.56
N THR A 19 6.90 18.41 10.52
CA THR A 19 7.42 17.13 10.99
C THR A 19 7.10 16.12 9.89
N PRO A 20 8.09 15.46 9.29
CA PRO A 20 7.83 14.25 8.52
C PRO A 20 7.32 13.23 9.54
N LEU A 21 6.00 13.06 9.62
CA LEU A 21 5.41 11.81 10.11
C LEU A 21 5.81 10.75 9.10
N ALA A 22 7.02 10.21 9.26
CA ALA A 22 7.46 9.03 8.58
C ALA A 22 6.58 7.88 9.11
N PHE A 23 5.47 7.65 8.41
CA PHE A 23 4.68 6.46 8.54
C PHE A 23 5.59 5.27 8.23
N ALA A 24 5.93 4.49 9.24
CA ALA A 24 6.71 3.28 9.12
C ALA A 24 5.91 2.24 8.30
N ALA A 25 6.12 2.22 6.99
CA ALA A 25 5.77 1.08 6.17
C ALA A 25 6.84 0.00 6.40
N GLN A 26 6.61 -0.88 7.36
CA GLN A 26 7.41 -2.10 7.50
C GLN A 26 7.15 -2.98 6.27
N ALA A 27 8.07 -2.96 5.32
CA ALA A 27 8.10 -3.93 4.24
C ALA A 27 9.10 -5.01 4.64
N ASN A 28 8.61 -6.02 5.36
CA ASN A 28 9.35 -7.26 5.59
C ASN A 28 9.60 -7.91 4.21
N PRO A 29 10.84 -8.23 3.82
CA PRO A 29 11.12 -8.84 2.52
C PRO A 29 10.63 -10.29 2.53
N HIS A 30 9.66 -10.60 1.66
CA HIS A 30 9.18 -11.97 1.48
C HIS A 30 10.05 -12.67 0.43
N GLU A 31 10.75 -13.73 0.86
CA GLU A 31 11.45 -14.66 -0.02
C GLU A 31 10.48 -15.36 -0.98
N GLY A 32 11.00 -15.74 -2.14
CA GLY A 32 10.21 -16.15 -3.28
C GLY A 32 9.47 -17.48 -3.14
N HIS A 33 8.31 -17.50 -3.80
CA HIS A 33 7.72 -18.61 -4.54
C HIS A 33 7.18 -19.82 -3.76
N GLY A 34 5.93 -19.70 -3.32
CA GLY A 34 4.99 -20.82 -3.19
C GLY A 34 3.70 -20.46 -3.93
N SER A 35 3.53 -20.95 -5.15
CA SER A 35 2.25 -20.87 -5.86
C SER A 35 1.26 -21.85 -5.20
N ASP A 36 0.07 -21.36 -4.88
CA ASP A 36 -1.13 -22.04 -4.39
C ASP A 36 -1.17 -22.56 -2.94
N VAL A 37 -0.04 -22.83 -2.28
CA VAL A 37 -0.03 -23.52 -0.96
C VAL A 37 -0.58 -22.69 0.21
N ASP A 38 -0.77 -21.37 0.07
CA ASP A 38 -1.06 -20.55 1.25
C ASP A 38 -2.06 -19.42 1.00
N ARG A 39 -3.02 -19.62 0.09
CA ARG A 39 -4.06 -18.61 -0.18
C ARG A 39 -4.90 -18.34 1.07
N GLU A 40 -5.34 -19.39 1.76
CA GLU A 40 -6.12 -19.25 3.00
C GLU A 40 -5.31 -18.57 4.11
N ALA A 41 -4.08 -18.99 4.37
CA ALA A 41 -3.28 -18.33 5.40
C ALA A 41 -2.86 -16.90 4.99
N PHE A 42 -2.71 -16.62 3.69
CA PHE A 42 -2.56 -15.24 3.21
C PHE A 42 -3.80 -14.40 3.50
N HIS A 43 -5.01 -14.93 3.24
CA HIS A 43 -6.25 -14.26 3.59
C HIS A 43 -6.35 -14.02 5.09
N GLN A 44 -6.04 -15.02 5.92
CA GLN A 44 -6.02 -14.89 7.38
C GLN A 44 -5.05 -13.79 7.84
N ARG A 45 -3.81 -13.77 7.34
CA ARG A 45 -2.83 -12.70 7.65
C ARG A 45 -3.32 -11.31 7.26
N MET A 46 -4.04 -11.20 6.14
CA MET A 46 -4.59 -9.93 5.68
C MET A 46 -5.79 -9.48 6.53
N GLU A 47 -6.62 -10.43 6.97
CA GLU A 47 -7.72 -10.17 7.90
C GLU A 47 -7.20 -9.71 9.26
N GLU A 48 -6.21 -10.41 9.83
CA GLU A 48 -5.53 -10.03 11.08
C GLU A 48 -4.98 -8.61 11.00
N ARG A 49 -4.24 -8.30 9.92
CA ARG A 49 -3.70 -6.95 9.69
C ARG A 49 -4.81 -5.91 9.59
N ARG A 50 -5.93 -6.23 8.93
CA ARG A 50 -7.05 -5.29 8.80
C ARG A 50 -7.69 -5.01 10.17
N GLN A 51 -7.85 -6.04 11.00
CA GLN A 51 -8.35 -5.86 12.37
C GLN A 51 -7.40 -5.02 13.22
N GLU A 52 -6.09 -5.29 13.16
CA GLU A 52 -5.08 -4.47 13.86
C GLU A 52 -5.17 -2.98 13.46
N VAL A 53 -5.38 -2.70 12.17
CA VAL A 53 -5.56 -1.33 11.68
C VAL A 53 -6.82 -0.69 12.25
N TYR A 54 -7.93 -1.42 12.32
CA TYR A 54 -9.18 -0.92 12.90
C TYR A 54 -9.05 -0.66 14.40
N ASP A 55 -8.43 -1.57 15.13
CA ASP A 55 -8.19 -1.45 16.56
C ASP A 55 -7.28 -0.25 16.88
N ARG A 56 -6.19 -0.09 16.11
CA ARG A 56 -5.29 1.07 16.24
C ARG A 56 -6.00 2.39 15.92
N ALA A 57 -6.94 2.38 14.97
CA ALA A 57 -7.75 3.53 14.63
C ALA A 57 -8.89 3.79 15.63
N GLY A 58 -9.11 2.89 16.59
CA GLY A 58 -10.15 3.01 17.62
C GLY A 58 -11.57 2.94 17.05
N LEU A 59 -11.76 2.18 15.96
CA LEU A 59 -13.07 2.05 15.31
C LEU A 59 -14.00 1.15 16.11
N SER A 60 -15.27 1.51 16.21
CA SER A 60 -16.29 0.66 16.83
C SER A 60 -16.60 -0.57 15.97
N GLU A 61 -17.09 -1.65 16.57
CA GLU A 61 -17.48 -2.88 15.85
C GLU A 61 -18.47 -2.60 14.70
N GLU A 62 -19.41 -1.67 14.91
CA GLU A 62 -20.37 -1.24 13.88
C GLU A 62 -19.66 -0.58 12.69
N GLN A 63 -18.69 0.31 12.95
CA GLN A 63 -17.90 0.95 11.90
C GLN A 63 -17.00 -0.04 11.16
N GLN A 64 -16.38 -0.97 11.88
CA GLN A 64 -15.55 -2.02 11.29
C GLN A 64 -16.37 -2.91 10.35
N THR A 65 -17.58 -3.30 10.78
CA THR A 65 -18.50 -4.12 9.99
C THR A 65 -18.95 -3.38 8.73
N ALA A 66 -19.40 -2.13 8.86
CA ALA A 66 -19.81 -1.32 7.73
C ALA A 66 -18.68 -1.10 6.70
N LEU A 67 -17.44 -0.87 7.17
CA LEU A 67 -16.28 -0.75 6.30
C LEU A 67 -15.93 -2.08 5.60
N ASN A 68 -16.09 -3.21 6.28
CA ASN A 68 -15.84 -4.52 5.70
C ASN A 68 -16.85 -4.83 4.59
N GLU A 69 -18.13 -4.54 4.82
CA GLU A 69 -19.19 -4.70 3.81
C GLU A 69 -18.94 -3.81 2.60
N LEU A 70 -18.68 -2.52 2.80
CA LEU A 70 -18.37 -1.58 1.72
C LEU A 70 -17.15 -2.02 0.91
N ASN A 71 -16.09 -2.49 1.57
CA ASN A 71 -14.90 -2.97 0.89
C ASN A 71 -15.16 -4.25 0.10
N ALA A 72 -16.02 -5.14 0.59
CA ALA A 72 -16.42 -6.35 -0.11
C ALA A 72 -17.21 -6.01 -1.38
N GLU A 73 -18.18 -5.10 -1.30
CA GLU A 73 -18.93 -4.60 -2.46
C GLU A 73 -18.02 -3.95 -3.50
N HIS A 74 -17.11 -3.08 -3.05
CA HIS A 74 -16.15 -2.44 -3.94
C HIS A 74 -15.23 -3.46 -4.62
N TYR A 75 -14.76 -4.47 -3.89
CA TYR A 75 -13.95 -5.55 -4.46
C TYR A 75 -14.72 -6.31 -5.55
N GLN A 76 -15.98 -6.66 -5.31
CA GLN A 76 -16.83 -7.34 -6.28
C GLN A 76 -17.03 -6.49 -7.53
N ALA A 77 -17.37 -5.21 -7.39
CA ALA A 77 -17.55 -4.30 -8.52
C ALA A 77 -16.27 -4.18 -9.36
N MET A 78 -15.12 -4.05 -8.71
CA MET A 78 -13.83 -3.98 -9.40
C MET A 78 -13.44 -5.31 -10.06
N GLN A 79 -13.86 -6.45 -9.49
CA GLN A 79 -13.63 -7.75 -10.09
C GLN A 79 -14.41 -7.90 -11.39
N THR A 80 -15.70 -7.57 -11.40
CA THR A 80 -16.52 -7.57 -12.61
C THR A 80 -15.96 -6.63 -13.68
N LEU A 81 -15.56 -5.41 -13.30
CA LEU A 81 -14.96 -4.46 -14.24
C LEU A 81 -13.65 -5.00 -14.85
N ARG A 82 -12.83 -5.72 -14.08
CA ARG A 82 -11.61 -6.36 -14.59
C ARG A 82 -11.92 -7.47 -15.57
N GLU A 83 -12.93 -8.28 -15.30
CA GLU A 83 -13.37 -9.36 -16.19
C GLU A 83 -13.89 -8.80 -17.52
N GLU A 84 -14.76 -7.80 -17.49
CA GLU A 84 -15.24 -7.11 -18.69
C GLU A 84 -14.10 -6.49 -19.50
N HIS A 85 -13.11 -5.90 -18.82
CA HIS A 85 -11.94 -5.34 -19.50
C HIS A 85 -11.08 -6.43 -20.15
N GLN A 86 -10.89 -7.58 -19.47
CA GLN A 86 -10.16 -8.71 -20.02
C GLN A 86 -10.84 -9.29 -21.26
N GLU A 87 -12.16 -9.37 -21.26
CA GLU A 87 -12.96 -9.78 -22.42
C GLU A 87 -12.75 -8.83 -23.60
N LYS A 88 -12.90 -7.51 -23.39
CA LYS A 88 -12.66 -6.50 -24.42
C LYS A 88 -11.24 -6.54 -24.98
N VAL A 89 -10.25 -6.85 -24.13
CA VAL A 89 -8.87 -7.02 -24.58
C VAL A 89 -8.72 -8.29 -25.42
N ALA A 90 -9.40 -9.38 -25.06
CA ALA A 90 -9.40 -10.63 -25.83
C ALA A 90 -10.09 -10.49 -27.21
N ASP A 91 -11.06 -9.58 -27.33
CA ASP A 91 -11.69 -9.25 -28.62
C ASP A 91 -10.75 -8.50 -29.57
N ILE A 92 -9.80 -7.74 -29.03
CA ILE A 92 -8.87 -6.91 -29.81
C ILE A 92 -7.56 -7.65 -30.10
N LEU A 93 -7.06 -8.39 -29.12
CA LEU A 93 -5.75 -9.03 -29.15
C LEU A 93 -5.88 -10.53 -28.98
N SER A 94 -5.21 -11.28 -29.85
CA SER A 94 -5.02 -12.71 -29.66
C SER A 94 -4.25 -13.01 -28.36
N GLU A 95 -4.32 -14.25 -27.89
CA GLU A 95 -3.58 -14.64 -26.68
C GLU A 95 -2.07 -14.45 -26.85
N GLU A 96 -1.53 -14.77 -28.03
CA GLU A 96 -0.12 -14.60 -28.37
C GLU A 96 0.31 -13.12 -28.30
N GLU A 97 -0.50 -12.21 -28.84
CA GLU A 97 -0.25 -10.77 -28.80
C GLU A 97 -0.36 -10.21 -27.37
N ARG A 98 -1.32 -10.70 -26.58
CA ARG A 98 -1.46 -10.34 -25.17
C ARG A 98 -0.24 -10.77 -24.35
N GLU A 99 0.27 -11.98 -24.59
CA GLU A 99 1.45 -12.49 -23.91
C GLU A 99 2.71 -11.70 -24.32
N ALA A 100 2.87 -11.41 -25.61
CA ALA A 100 3.94 -10.56 -26.12
C ALA A 100 3.91 -9.16 -25.48
N LEU A 101 2.73 -8.53 -25.42
CA LEU A 101 2.53 -7.23 -24.77
C LEU A 101 2.87 -7.28 -23.28
N LYS A 102 2.42 -8.31 -22.55
CA LYS A 102 2.72 -8.51 -21.13
C LYS A 102 4.23 -8.66 -20.89
N ASN A 103 4.93 -9.40 -21.75
CA ASN A 103 6.37 -9.58 -21.66
C ASN A 103 7.12 -8.27 -21.94
N ALA A 104 6.73 -7.53 -22.97
CA ALA A 104 7.31 -6.21 -23.27
C ALA A 104 7.11 -5.23 -22.11
N MET A 105 5.90 -5.16 -21.51
CA MET A 105 5.65 -4.31 -20.34
C MET A 105 6.52 -4.71 -19.13
N LYS A 106 6.71 -6.02 -18.92
CA LYS A 106 7.56 -6.53 -17.84
C LYS A 106 9.03 -6.16 -18.05
N GLU A 107 9.53 -6.25 -19.28
CA GLU A 107 10.88 -5.84 -19.67
C GLU A 107 11.11 -4.36 -19.40
N VAL A 108 10.24 -3.49 -19.93
CA VAL A 108 10.30 -2.04 -19.70
C VAL A 108 10.28 -1.72 -18.20
N ARG A 109 9.39 -2.36 -17.42
CA ARG A 109 9.35 -2.16 -15.95
C ARG A 109 10.66 -2.57 -15.28
N ASN A 110 11.29 -3.65 -15.74
CA ASN A 110 12.52 -4.16 -15.17
C ASN A 110 13.72 -3.28 -15.54
N GLU A 111 13.77 -2.75 -16.75
CA GLU A 111 14.75 -1.76 -17.20
C GLU A 111 14.69 -0.52 -16.31
N HIS A 112 13.51 0.09 -16.15
CA HIS A 112 13.32 1.27 -15.30
C HIS A 112 13.62 1.01 -13.82
N ARG A 113 13.39 -0.22 -13.31
CA ARG A 113 13.78 -0.61 -11.95
C ARG A 113 15.26 -0.94 -11.82
N GLY A 114 15.92 -1.38 -12.89
CA GLY A 114 17.34 -1.68 -12.95
C GLY A 114 18.19 -0.41 -12.98
N GLU A 115 17.75 0.61 -13.70
CA GLU A 115 18.42 1.91 -13.80
C GLU A 115 18.35 2.74 -12.51
N GLY A 116 17.40 2.43 -11.61
CA GLY A 116 17.26 3.06 -10.30
C GLY A 116 18.13 2.47 -9.17
N LYS A 117 18.98 1.46 -9.43
CA LYS A 117 19.86 0.87 -8.41
C LYS A 117 21.16 1.67 -8.22
N GLY A 118 21.01 2.96 -7.93
CA GLY A 118 22.03 3.79 -7.30
C GLY A 118 21.80 3.85 -5.79
N HIS A 119 22.49 2.98 -5.05
CA HIS A 119 22.90 3.14 -3.64
C HIS A 119 22.15 4.18 -2.76
N GLY A 120 21.03 3.77 -2.18
CA GLY A 120 20.63 4.29 -0.87
C GLY A 120 21.48 3.61 0.20
N ARG A 121 22.52 4.29 0.70
CA ARG A 121 23.35 3.84 1.83
C ARG A 121 22.45 3.43 3.01
N HIS A 122 22.40 2.16 3.34
CA HIS A 122 22.19 1.72 4.72
C HIS A 122 23.57 1.62 5.36
N GLY A 123 23.90 2.61 6.21
CA GLY A 123 25.07 2.53 7.08
C GLY A 123 24.85 1.48 8.16
N PRO A 124 25.92 0.91 8.74
CA PRO A 124 25.81 -0.06 9.82
C PRO A 124 25.22 0.65 11.04
N HIS A 125 24.09 0.14 11.54
CA HIS A 125 23.56 0.57 12.82
C HIS A 125 24.34 -0.18 13.89
N ASP A 126 25.21 0.54 14.61
CA ASP A 126 25.86 0.04 15.82
C ASP A 126 24.78 -0.40 16.82
N GLN A 127 24.95 -1.61 17.34
CA GLN A 127 24.18 -2.16 18.44
C GLN A 127 24.67 -1.49 19.72
N HIS A 128 23.86 -0.61 20.30
CA HIS A 128 24.03 -0.21 21.69
C HIS A 128 23.36 -1.27 22.57
N GLU A 129 24.19 -2.18 23.10
CA GLU A 129 23.86 -2.97 24.28
C GLU A 129 23.93 -2.06 25.49
N ASP A 130 22.78 -1.52 25.91
CA ASP A 130 22.65 -0.95 27.26
C ASP A 130 22.34 -2.09 28.23
N ASN A 131 23.44 -2.64 28.74
CA ASN A 131 23.52 -3.43 29.94
C ASN A 131 22.96 -2.61 31.12
N VAL A 132 21.73 -2.92 31.56
CA VAL A 132 21.23 -2.47 32.86
C VAL A 132 21.41 -3.63 33.84
N GLU A 133 22.59 -3.60 34.45
CA GLU A 133 22.96 -4.32 35.66
C GLU A 133 21.95 -3.97 36.77
N ILE A 134 21.09 -4.94 37.12
CA ILE A 134 20.25 -4.86 38.31
C ILE A 134 21.16 -5.21 39.49
N ASP A 135 21.76 -4.17 40.07
CA ASP A 135 22.44 -4.28 41.35
C ASP A 135 21.40 -4.66 42.43
N SER A 136 21.69 -5.75 43.13
CA SER A 136 20.95 -6.25 44.28
C SER A 136 21.69 -5.86 45.55
N GLU A 137 21.10 -5.02 46.40
CA GLU A 137 21.38 -4.93 47.84
C GLU A 137 20.08 -4.75 48.63
#